data_AF-X1JKD5-F1
#
_entry.id   AF-X1JKD5-F1
#
_cell.length_a   1.000
_cell.length_b   1.000
_cell.length_c   1.000
_cell.angle_alpha   90.00
_cell.angle_beta   90.00
_cell.angle_gamma   90.00
#
_symmetry.space_group_name_H-M   'P 1'
#
loop_
_entity.id
_entity.type
_entity.pdbx_description
1 polymer ?
#
loop_
_entity_poly.entity_id
_entity_poly.type
_entity_poly.pdbx_seq_one_letter_code
_entity_poly.pdbx_strand_id
1 'polypeptide(L)'
;LNKFITIKRGSFITSIEQIRKKINDRLVTTQKIRTCVKILKNMQFLTNETTSGYSHITIIKYDFYQDASRYKTRKLTSHQQAPNKPLTINNNVNNVKNIIPSISRINFNYKTKRWENITKEDIKDWSIINPNCDVKIELEHMRQWL
;
A
#
# COMPACT_ATOMS: atom_id res chain seq x y z
N LEU A 1 -44.32 11.88 7.45
CA LEU A 1 -44.24 10.96 6.29
C LEU A 1 -42.82 10.42 6.20
N ASN A 2 -42.63 9.12 6.45
CA ASN A 2 -41.31 8.49 6.28
C ASN A 2 -41.09 8.23 4.78
N LYS A 3 -39.99 8.77 4.23
CA LYS A 3 -39.63 8.61 2.82
C LYS A 3 -38.70 7.41 2.69
N PHE A 4 -39.16 6.35 2.03
CA PHE A 4 -38.33 5.19 1.71
C PHE A 4 -37.51 5.48 0.46
N ILE A 5 -36.23 5.09 0.49
CA ILE A 5 -35.28 5.28 -0.61
C ILE A 5 -34.80 3.90 -1.03
N THR A 6 -34.91 3.58 -2.32
CA THR A 6 -34.37 2.35 -2.88
C THR A 6 -32.90 2.55 -3.22
N ILE A 7 -32.01 1.72 -2.65
CA ILE A 7 -30.57 1.78 -2.89
C ILE A 7 -30.20 0.66 -3.86
N LYS A 8 -29.67 1.02 -5.02
CA LYS A 8 -29.19 0.05 -6.02
C LYS A 8 -27.84 -0.55 -5.57
N ARG A 9 -27.55 -1.77 -6.03
CA ARG A 9 -26.25 -2.42 -5.81
C ARG A 9 -25.12 -1.51 -6.30
N GLY A 10 -24.05 -1.40 -5.51
CA GLY A 10 -22.95 -0.47 -5.79
C GLY A 10 -23.21 0.98 -5.40
N SER A 11 -24.37 1.28 -4.82
CA SER A 11 -24.69 2.57 -4.22
C SER A 11 -24.89 2.47 -2.72
N PHE A 12 -24.68 3.57 -2.02
CA PHE A 12 -24.87 3.64 -0.58
C PHE A 12 -25.16 5.06 -0.11
N ILE A 13 -25.94 5.15 0.97
CA ILE A 13 -26.18 6.39 1.69
C ILE A 13 -25.12 6.51 2.78
N THR A 14 -24.37 7.60 2.76
CA THR A 14 -23.36 7.85 3.79
C THR A 14 -23.15 9.33 4.04
N SER A 15 -22.42 9.65 5.09
CA SER A 15 -21.91 10.99 5.36
C SER A 15 -20.40 10.93 5.54
N ILE A 16 -19.74 12.07 5.39
CA ILE A 16 -18.29 12.18 5.58
C ILE A 16 -17.89 11.74 6.99
N GLU A 17 -18.74 11.99 7.97
CA GLU A 17 -18.52 11.61 9.36
C GLU A 17 -18.69 10.10 9.58
N GLN A 18 -19.64 9.47 8.90
CA GLN A 18 -19.78 8.00 8.89
C GLN A 18 -18.55 7.33 8.24
N ILE A 19 -18.04 7.90 7.14
CA ILE A 19 -16.80 7.41 6.51
C ILE A 19 -15.63 7.55 7.49
N ARG A 20 -15.49 8.69 8.16
CA ARG A 20 -14.43 8.91 9.16
C ARG A 20 -14.48 7.89 10.29
N LYS A 21 -15.68 7.63 10.84
CA LYS A 21 -15.87 6.63 11.90
C LYS A 21 -15.42 5.23 11.48
N LYS A 22 -15.60 4.86 10.21
CA LYS A 22 -15.17 3.55 9.68
C LYS A 22 -13.66 3.42 9.49
N ILE A 23 -12.96 4.51 9.18
CA ILE A 23 -11.53 4.46 8.86
C ILE A 23 -10.66 4.27 10.11
N ASN A 24 -11.18 4.54 11.31
CA ASN A 24 -10.54 4.34 12.62
C ASN A 24 -9.06 4.83 12.74
N ASP A 25 -8.68 5.79 11.89
CA ASP A 25 -7.36 6.42 11.87
C ASP A 25 -7.49 7.87 12.30
N ARG A 26 -6.69 8.27 13.29
CA ARG A 26 -6.68 9.64 13.83
C ARG A 26 -6.09 10.66 12.85
N LEU A 27 -5.23 10.23 11.92
CA LEU A 27 -4.58 11.09 10.94
C LEU A 27 -5.51 11.48 9.77
N VAL A 28 -6.65 10.80 9.65
CA VAL A 28 -7.65 11.04 8.62
C VAL A 28 -8.67 12.07 9.12
N THR A 29 -8.48 13.31 8.67
CA THR A 29 -9.41 14.42 8.93
C THR A 29 -10.59 14.38 7.96
N THR A 30 -11.71 15.00 8.36
CA THR A 30 -12.88 15.17 7.48
C THR A 30 -12.53 15.89 6.18
N GLN A 31 -11.56 16.81 6.22
CA GLN A 31 -11.06 17.51 5.05
C GLN A 31 -10.34 16.59 4.07
N LYS A 32 -9.47 15.69 4.55
CA LYS A 32 -8.84 14.68 3.69
C LYS A 32 -9.88 13.81 3.00
N ILE A 33 -10.91 13.38 3.73
CA ILE A 33 -12.01 12.58 3.17
C ILE A 33 -12.75 13.36 2.07
N ARG A 34 -13.08 14.65 2.31
CA ARG A 34 -13.68 15.52 1.29
C ARG A 34 -12.84 15.59 0.03
N THR A 35 -11.54 15.83 0.18
CA THR A 35 -10.60 15.92 -0.93
C THR A 35 -10.53 14.60 -1.70
N CYS A 36 -10.42 13.46 -1.01
CA CYS A 36 -10.40 12.14 -1.64
C CYS A 36 -11.70 11.86 -2.41
N VAL A 37 -12.86 12.13 -1.81
CA VAL A 37 -14.15 11.93 -2.49
C VAL A 37 -14.25 12.82 -3.74
N LYS A 38 -13.77 14.06 -3.67
CA LYS A 38 -13.72 14.97 -4.83
C LYS A 38 -12.78 14.45 -5.93
N ILE A 39 -11.61 13.95 -5.56
CA ILE A 39 -10.65 13.37 -6.52
C ILE A 39 -11.25 12.13 -7.19
N LEU A 40 -11.82 11.22 -6.41
CA LEU A 40 -12.48 10.01 -6.93
C LEU A 40 -13.66 10.33 -7.84
N LYS A 41 -14.40 11.39 -7.54
CA LYS A 41 -15.47 11.91 -8.41
C LYS A 41 -14.91 12.43 -9.72
N ASN A 42 -13.85 13.25 -9.68
CA ASN A 42 -13.21 13.80 -10.87
C ASN A 42 -12.61 12.71 -11.76
N MET A 43 -12.04 11.68 -11.16
CA MET A 43 -11.49 10.51 -11.84
C MET A 43 -12.56 9.51 -12.31
N GLN A 44 -13.85 9.84 -12.16
CA GLN A 44 -14.97 8.98 -12.58
C GLN A 44 -14.97 7.58 -11.93
N PHE A 45 -14.43 7.45 -10.71
CA PHE A 45 -14.54 6.23 -9.92
C PHE A 45 -15.92 6.12 -9.25
N LEU A 46 -16.43 7.26 -8.78
CA LEU A 46 -17.72 7.34 -8.10
C LEU A 46 -18.48 8.61 -8.51
N THR A 47 -19.80 8.60 -8.32
CA THR A 47 -20.64 9.80 -8.31
C THR A 47 -21.13 10.07 -6.91
N ASN A 48 -21.42 11.34 -6.64
CA ASN A 48 -21.97 11.79 -5.36
C ASN A 48 -23.07 12.81 -5.63
N GLU A 49 -24.27 12.48 -5.14
CA GLU A 49 -25.44 13.35 -5.14
C GLU A 49 -25.77 13.71 -3.69
N THR A 50 -25.67 15.00 -3.37
CA THR A 50 -26.05 15.53 -2.07
C THR A 50 -27.50 15.98 -2.10
N THR A 51 -28.35 15.33 -1.33
CA THR A 51 -29.72 15.80 -1.03
C THR A 51 -29.72 16.51 0.32
N SER A 52 -30.73 17.33 0.61
CA SER A 52 -30.87 18.13 1.85
C SER A 52 -30.75 17.35 3.17
N GLY A 53 -30.79 16.01 3.16
CA GLY A 53 -30.63 15.19 4.36
C GLY A 53 -29.61 14.05 4.27
N TYR A 54 -29.04 13.75 3.10
CA TYR A 54 -28.12 12.62 2.93
C TYR A 54 -27.27 12.73 1.68
N SER A 55 -26.12 12.06 1.68
CA SER A 55 -25.31 11.90 0.46
C SER A 55 -25.48 10.49 -0.11
N HIS A 56 -25.88 10.44 -1.38
CA HIS A 56 -25.95 9.23 -2.17
C HIS A 56 -24.62 9.10 -2.93
N ILE A 57 -23.88 8.02 -2.67
CA ILE A 57 -22.65 7.71 -3.40
C ILE A 57 -22.88 6.46 -4.23
N THR A 58 -22.51 6.51 -5.51
CA THR A 58 -22.60 5.37 -6.43
C THR A 58 -21.24 5.10 -7.04
N ILE A 59 -20.79 3.85 -6.99
CA ILE A 59 -19.55 3.40 -7.64
C ILE A 59 -19.88 3.11 -9.12
N ILE A 60 -19.23 3.82 -10.05
CA ILE A 60 -19.60 3.79 -11.48
C ILE A 60 -19.36 2.41 -12.08
N LYS A 61 -18.19 1.81 -11.83
CA LYS A 61 -17.80 0.49 -12.35
C LYS A 61 -17.94 -0.60 -11.31
N TYR A 62 -19.01 -0.57 -10.50
CA TYR A 62 -19.16 -1.49 -9.37
C TYR A 62 -19.11 -2.96 -9.78
N ASP A 63 -19.91 -3.37 -10.76
CA ASP A 63 -19.96 -4.79 -11.18
C ASP A 63 -18.63 -5.27 -11.75
N PHE A 64 -17.90 -4.39 -12.45
CA PHE A 64 -16.55 -4.66 -12.94
C PHE A 64 -15.57 -4.95 -11.78
N TYR A 65 -15.70 -4.26 -10.65
CA TYR A 65 -14.86 -4.51 -9.47
C TYR A 65 -15.30 -5.72 -8.64
N GLN A 66 -16.54 -6.18 -8.78
CA GLN A 66 -17.05 -7.35 -8.05
C GLN A 66 -16.86 -8.67 -8.80
N ASP A 67 -16.40 -8.62 -10.05
CA ASP A 67 -16.18 -9.80 -10.87
C ASP A 67 -14.96 -10.60 -10.36
N ALA A 68 -15.25 -11.57 -9.50
CA ALA A 68 -14.26 -12.49 -8.91
C ALA A 68 -13.42 -13.22 -9.97
N SER A 69 -13.93 -13.44 -11.19
CA SER A 69 -13.19 -14.13 -12.25
C SER A 69 -11.92 -13.37 -12.66
N ARG A 70 -11.91 -12.04 -12.50
CA ARG A 70 -10.76 -11.17 -12.77
C ARG A 70 -9.67 -11.28 -11.70
N TYR A 71 -10.05 -11.72 -10.50
CA TYR A 71 -9.12 -11.92 -9.38
C TYR A 71 -8.62 -13.38 -9.29
N LYS A 72 -9.24 -14.31 -10.04
CA LYS A 72 -8.86 -15.74 -10.08
C LYS A 72 -7.55 -16.03 -10.84
N THR A 73 -6.96 -15.05 -11.52
CA THR A 73 -5.65 -15.20 -12.19
C THR A 73 -4.45 -14.92 -11.27
N ARG A 74 -4.63 -14.72 -9.96
CA ARG A 74 -3.54 -14.96 -9.00
C ARG A 74 -3.32 -16.46 -8.79
N LYS A 75 -3.19 -17.24 -9.87
CA LYS A 75 -2.20 -18.31 -9.83
C LYS A 75 -0.89 -17.59 -9.58
N LEU A 76 -0.14 -18.01 -8.57
CA LEU A 76 1.28 -17.68 -8.44
C LEU A 76 1.92 -17.93 -9.80
N THR A 77 2.09 -16.89 -10.62
CA THR A 77 3.03 -16.95 -11.72
C THR A 77 4.40 -16.98 -11.06
N SER A 78 4.87 -18.19 -10.78
CA SER A 78 6.23 -18.57 -10.38
C SER A 78 7.29 -18.16 -11.42
N HIS A 79 6.96 -17.23 -12.33
CA HIS A 79 7.74 -16.78 -13.47
C HIS A 79 7.85 -15.25 -13.52
N GLN A 80 7.71 -14.54 -12.39
CA GLN A 80 8.40 -13.25 -12.30
C GLN A 80 9.90 -13.52 -12.44
N GLN A 81 10.52 -12.81 -13.36
CA GLN A 81 11.89 -13.02 -13.81
C GLN A 81 12.85 -13.04 -12.62
N ALA A 82 13.42 -14.20 -12.34
CA ALA A 82 14.60 -14.31 -11.50
C ALA A 82 15.79 -13.77 -12.31
N PRO A 83 16.55 -12.76 -11.84
CA PRO A 83 17.84 -12.45 -12.42
C PRO A 83 18.85 -13.43 -11.82
N ASN A 84 18.94 -14.63 -12.37
CA ASN A 84 19.95 -15.63 -12.02
C ASN A 84 20.20 -16.42 -13.31
N LYS A 85 21.36 -16.36 -13.99
CA LYS A 85 22.71 -16.79 -13.57
C LYS A 85 23.63 -16.78 -14.84
N PRO A 86 24.92 -17.18 -14.83
CA PRO A 86 26.12 -16.35 -14.63
C PRO A 86 27.11 -16.39 -15.84
N LEU A 87 28.09 -15.49 -15.91
CA LEU A 87 29.29 -15.70 -16.74
C LEU A 87 30.50 -15.94 -15.83
N THR A 88 30.68 -17.24 -15.52
CA THR A 88 31.92 -17.98 -15.24
C THR A 88 33.11 -17.24 -14.61
N ILE A 89 33.49 -17.65 -13.39
CA ILE A 89 34.90 -17.92 -13.07
C ILE A 89 34.98 -19.32 -12.43
N ASN A 90 35.69 -20.19 -13.13
CA ASN A 90 36.02 -21.57 -12.78
C ASN A 90 36.74 -21.62 -11.43
N ASN A 91 36.23 -22.38 -10.46
CA ASN A 91 37.01 -22.86 -9.34
C ASN A 91 36.73 -24.36 -9.14
N ASN A 92 37.77 -25.14 -9.40
CA ASN A 92 37.91 -26.53 -9.02
C ASN A 92 37.82 -26.68 -7.48
N VAL A 93 37.50 -27.91 -7.06
CA VAL A 93 37.58 -28.50 -5.72
C VAL A 93 36.29 -28.49 -4.86
N ASN A 94 35.51 -29.55 -5.09
CA ASN A 94 34.83 -30.43 -4.13
C ASN A 94 34.83 -30.05 -2.64
N ASN A 95 33.65 -29.80 -2.06
CA ASN A 95 32.99 -30.67 -1.06
C ASN A 95 32.00 -29.88 -0.17
N VAL A 96 30.71 -30.16 -0.41
CA VAL A 96 29.50 -30.03 0.41
C VAL A 96 29.60 -29.39 1.81
N LYS A 97 29.04 -28.18 1.94
CA LYS A 97 28.09 -27.75 3.00
C LYS A 97 27.33 -26.53 2.48
N ASN A 98 26.01 -26.63 2.39
CA ASN A 98 25.10 -25.56 1.95
C ASN A 98 25.26 -24.32 2.85
N ILE A 99 26.08 -23.36 2.43
CA ILE A 99 26.10 -22.01 2.97
C ILE A 99 25.34 -21.17 1.95
N ILE A 100 24.04 -20.98 2.19
CA ILE A 100 23.32 -19.87 1.57
C ILE A 100 24.07 -18.62 2.07
N PRO A 101 24.76 -17.83 1.22
CA PRO A 101 25.45 -16.64 1.71
C PRO A 101 24.37 -15.74 2.30
N SER A 102 24.45 -15.54 3.62
CA SER A 102 23.54 -14.70 4.37
C SER A 102 23.76 -13.26 3.94
N ILE A 103 23.08 -12.84 2.87
CA ILE A 103 22.77 -11.43 2.66
C ILE A 103 21.86 -11.10 3.84
N SER A 104 22.45 -10.48 4.86
CA SER A 104 21.76 -10.16 6.08
C SER A 104 20.61 -9.20 5.74
N ARG A 105 19.37 -9.68 5.90
CA ARG A 105 18.19 -8.83 5.73
C ARG A 105 18.34 -7.62 6.66
N ILE A 106 17.91 -6.44 6.21
CA ILE A 106 17.83 -5.25 7.07
C ILE A 106 17.11 -5.65 8.35
N ASN A 107 17.74 -5.42 9.50
CA ASN A 107 17.24 -5.87 10.80
C ASN A 107 17.27 -4.73 11.81
N PHE A 108 16.36 -4.73 12.76
CA PHE A 108 16.39 -3.80 13.88
C PHE A 108 16.87 -4.50 15.15
N ASN A 109 17.93 -3.98 15.76
CA ASN A 109 18.44 -4.50 17.03
C ASN A 109 17.75 -3.80 18.20
N TYR A 110 16.87 -4.52 18.89
CA TYR A 110 16.12 -4.01 20.05
C TYR A 110 16.99 -3.66 21.27
N LYS A 111 18.18 -4.27 21.40
CA LYS A 111 19.09 -3.99 22.52
C LYS A 111 19.85 -2.69 22.31
N THR A 112 20.40 -2.49 21.11
CA THR A 112 21.18 -1.29 20.76
C THR A 112 20.31 -0.16 20.21
N LYS A 113 19.03 -0.44 19.92
CA LYS A 113 18.07 0.45 19.27
C LYS A 113 18.59 1.01 17.95
N ARG A 114 19.18 0.17 17.11
CA ARG A 114 19.77 0.57 15.82
C ARG A 114 19.38 -0.37 14.70
N TRP A 115 19.24 0.17 13.50
CA TRP A 115 19.14 -0.60 12.29
C TRP A 115 20.52 -1.18 11.93
N GLU A 116 20.56 -2.47 11.68
CA GLU A 116 21.73 -3.23 11.27
C GLU A 116 21.56 -3.65 9.81
N ASN A 117 22.69 -3.88 9.13
CA ASN A 117 22.74 -4.27 7.72
C ASN A 117 22.20 -3.20 6.75
N ILE A 118 22.35 -1.92 7.11
CA ILE A 118 22.16 -0.78 6.20
C ILE A 118 23.52 -0.15 5.92
N THR A 119 23.95 -0.12 4.67
CA THR A 119 25.21 0.51 4.26
C THR A 119 25.02 2.00 3.94
N LYS A 120 26.13 2.73 3.83
CA LYS A 120 26.06 4.16 3.48
C LYS A 120 25.62 4.36 2.02
N GLU A 121 25.96 3.40 1.17
CA GLU A 121 25.60 3.31 -0.23
C GLU A 121 24.08 3.13 -0.36
N ASP A 122 23.46 2.24 0.43
CA ASP A 122 21.99 2.05 0.43
C ASP A 122 21.26 3.35 0.78
N ILE A 123 21.73 4.07 1.81
CA ILE A 123 21.14 5.35 2.23
C ILE A 123 21.25 6.40 1.11
N LYS A 124 22.37 6.40 0.38
CA LYS A 124 22.60 7.30 -0.75
C LYS A 124 21.66 6.97 -1.90
N ASP A 125 21.53 5.70 -2.26
CA ASP A 125 20.65 5.25 -3.34
C ASP A 125 19.18 5.57 -3.04
N TRP A 126 18.73 5.33 -1.80
CA TRP A 126 17.37 5.70 -1.39
C TRP A 126 17.12 7.21 -1.39
N SER A 127 18.13 8.01 -1.02
CA SER A 127 18.03 9.47 -1.08
C SER A 127 17.91 9.99 -2.52
N ILE A 128 18.52 9.29 -3.49
CA ILE A 128 18.41 9.63 -4.91
C ILE A 128 17.01 9.27 -5.44
N ILE A 129 16.49 8.10 -5.05
CA ILE A 129 15.18 7.61 -5.48
C ILE A 129 14.05 8.46 -4.87
N ASN A 130 14.22 8.95 -3.65
CA ASN A 130 13.19 9.65 -2.90
C ASN A 130 13.64 11.07 -2.46
N PRO A 131 13.85 12.01 -3.41
CA PRO A 131 14.46 13.31 -3.12
C PRO A 131 13.60 14.22 -2.22
N ASN A 132 12.29 13.96 -2.14
CA ASN A 132 11.37 14.71 -1.29
C ASN A 132 11.31 14.19 0.16
N CYS A 133 12.06 13.13 0.48
CA CYS A 133 11.98 12.42 1.75
C CYS A 133 13.39 12.24 2.33
N ASP A 134 13.63 12.78 3.53
CA ASP A 134 14.89 12.53 4.22
C ASP A 134 14.87 11.13 4.83
N VAL A 135 15.50 10.19 4.12
CA VAL A 135 15.60 8.78 4.47
C VAL A 135 16.19 8.56 5.87
N LYS A 136 17.08 9.45 6.34
CA LYS A 136 17.66 9.33 7.69
C LYS A 136 16.62 9.66 8.76
N ILE A 137 15.82 10.70 8.54
CA ILE A 137 14.74 11.10 9.45
C ILE A 137 13.68 10.00 9.51
N GLU A 138 13.33 9.40 8.39
CA GLU A 138 12.36 8.30 8.36
C GLU A 138 12.86 7.05 9.11
N LEU A 139 14.12 6.64 8.93
CA LEU A 139 14.69 5.52 9.69
C LEU A 139 14.67 5.78 11.21
N GLU A 140 14.84 7.04 11.61
CA GLU A 140 14.74 7.49 12.99
C GLU A 140 13.30 7.44 13.52
N HIS A 141 12.32 7.88 12.72
CA HIS A 141 10.91 7.77 13.07
C HIS A 141 10.46 6.31 13.19
N MET A 142 10.86 5.45 12.25
CA MET A 142 10.56 4.02 12.29
C MET A 142 11.12 3.36 13.55
N ARG A 143 12.30 3.78 14.02
CA ARG A 143 12.84 3.32 15.31
C ARG A 143 11.94 3.70 16.48
N GLN A 144 11.32 4.88 16.49
CA GLN A 144 10.45 5.30 17.60
C GLN A 144 9.17 4.46 17.70
N TRP A 145 8.83 3.68 16.67
CA TRP A 145 7.62 2.85 16.61
C TRP A 145 7.87 1.37 16.92
N LEU A 146 9.14 0.97 17.12
CA LEU A 146 9.58 -0.40 17.45
C LEU A 146 9.99 -0.53 18.92
#